data_AF-A0A0H3AF67-F1
#
_entry.id   AF-A0A0H3AF67-F1
#
_cell.length_a   1.000
_cell.length_b   1.000
_cell.length_c   1.000
_cell.angle_alpha   90.00
_cell.angle_beta   90.00
_cell.angle_gamma   90.00
#
_symmetry.space_group_name_H-M   'P 1'
#
loop_
_entity.id
_entity.type
_entity.pdbx_description
1 polymer ?
#
loop_
_entity_poly.entity_id
_entity_poly.type
_entity_poly.pdbx_seq_one_letter_code
_entity_poly.pdbx_strand_id
1 'polypeptide(L)'
;MKALHQQLDDEFAFVAQCNLGSEGMSDEDIKRLEQIAQRQWQRTLDDQIGISWVEKSRAAAPAPLPVWEPLLADKSVHQIPWPQGKTPQETWQEAFCLTPPALQYNRGELHNLKVKRGTLTAEDRFMINDHIIQTILMLQRLPYPKHLQGVPEIAGGHHERMDGKGYPRGIEASQLSVPARIMAIADVFEALTSNDRPYKKAKSLQECIAIMTDMATSGHIDPKLYLLFLQHNLHQTYAEQFLSVEQYQNSVVDTQEHIQKVLAYLREDY
;
A
#
# COMPACT_ATOMS: atom_id res chain seq x y z
N MET A 1 -12.72 -40.69 1.52
CA MET A 1 -11.77 -40.28 0.46
C MET A 1 -12.33 -39.19 -0.44
N LYS A 2 -13.33 -39.45 -1.32
CA LYS A 2 -13.84 -38.41 -2.25
C LYS A 2 -14.37 -37.14 -1.58
N ALA A 3 -15.14 -37.26 -0.50
CA ALA A 3 -15.66 -36.10 0.24
C ALA A 3 -14.56 -35.28 0.93
N LEU A 4 -13.50 -35.94 1.43
CA LEU A 4 -12.36 -35.25 2.04
C LEU A 4 -11.54 -34.49 1.00
N HIS A 5 -11.30 -35.07 -0.16
CA HIS A 5 -10.58 -34.37 -1.24
C HIS A 5 -11.35 -33.13 -1.70
N GLN A 6 -12.68 -33.25 -1.89
CA GLN A 6 -13.50 -32.09 -2.25
C GLN A 6 -13.40 -30.98 -1.20
N GLN A 7 -13.46 -31.34 0.09
CA GLN A 7 -13.31 -30.37 1.16
C GLN A 7 -11.94 -29.67 1.11
N LEU A 8 -10.85 -30.42 0.87
CA LEU A 8 -9.50 -29.85 0.78
C LEU A 8 -9.34 -28.93 -0.43
N ASP A 9 -9.93 -29.29 -1.57
CA ASP A 9 -9.94 -28.45 -2.78
C ASP A 9 -10.68 -27.13 -2.52
N ASP A 10 -11.83 -27.20 -1.84
CA ASP A 10 -12.62 -26.02 -1.46
C ASP A 10 -11.89 -25.13 -0.42
N GLU A 11 -11.20 -25.75 0.55
CA GLU A 11 -10.36 -25.05 1.54
C GLU A 11 -9.16 -24.37 0.88
N PHE A 12 -8.47 -25.06 -0.04
CA PHE A 12 -7.35 -24.50 -0.78
C PHE A 12 -7.78 -23.32 -1.65
N ALA A 13 -8.88 -23.47 -2.40
CA ALA A 13 -9.41 -22.38 -3.23
C ALA A 13 -9.74 -21.13 -2.39
N PHE A 14 -10.27 -21.32 -1.19
CA PHE A 14 -10.53 -20.23 -0.26
C PHE A 14 -9.23 -19.57 0.25
N VAL A 15 -8.22 -20.34 0.66
CA VAL A 15 -6.91 -19.80 1.08
C VAL A 15 -6.23 -19.04 -0.06
N ALA A 16 -6.27 -19.58 -1.29
CA ALA A 16 -5.74 -18.93 -2.47
C ALA A 16 -6.44 -17.58 -2.75
N GLN A 17 -7.76 -17.51 -2.55
CA GLN A 17 -8.51 -16.26 -2.67
C GLN A 17 -8.10 -15.21 -1.63
N CYS A 18 -7.85 -15.63 -0.38
CA CYS A 18 -7.35 -14.73 0.68
C CYS A 18 -6.01 -14.07 0.27
N ASN A 19 -5.14 -14.82 -0.42
CA ASN A 19 -3.83 -14.35 -0.83
C ASN A 19 -3.85 -13.31 -1.97
N LEU A 20 -4.93 -13.22 -2.77
CA LEU A 20 -5.03 -12.25 -3.86
C LEU A 20 -5.25 -10.81 -3.34
N GLY A 21 -5.90 -10.64 -2.20
CA GLY A 21 -6.15 -9.35 -1.56
C GLY A 21 -7.00 -8.35 -2.38
N SER A 22 -7.63 -8.78 -3.48
CA SER A 22 -8.44 -7.93 -4.36
C SER A 22 -9.79 -7.54 -3.75
N GLU A 23 -10.38 -8.46 -2.98
CA GLU A 23 -11.64 -8.27 -2.27
C GLU A 23 -11.39 -8.09 -0.77
N GLY A 24 -12.34 -7.48 -0.06
CA GLY A 24 -12.29 -7.36 1.39
C GLY A 24 -12.57 -8.71 2.07
N MET A 25 -11.90 -8.98 3.20
CA MET A 25 -12.21 -10.14 4.05
C MET A 25 -13.15 -9.77 5.18
N SER A 26 -14.20 -10.58 5.36
CA SER A 26 -15.11 -10.49 6.50
C SER A 26 -14.52 -11.15 7.77
N ASP A 27 -15.15 -10.92 8.92
CA ASP A 27 -14.76 -11.63 10.15
C ASP A 27 -15.10 -13.13 10.06
N GLU A 28 -16.11 -13.50 9.27
CA GLU A 28 -16.42 -14.90 8.94
C GLU A 28 -15.31 -15.55 8.12
N ASP A 29 -14.75 -14.84 7.13
CA ASP A 29 -13.64 -15.33 6.32
C ASP A 29 -12.39 -15.57 7.19
N ILE A 30 -12.09 -14.63 8.10
CA ILE A 30 -10.98 -14.78 9.05
C ILE A 30 -11.19 -16.01 9.93
N LYS A 31 -12.39 -16.21 10.50
CA LYS A 31 -12.70 -17.38 11.32
C LYS A 31 -12.56 -18.67 10.52
N ARG A 32 -13.03 -18.69 9.26
CA ARG A 32 -12.89 -19.85 8.37
C ARG A 32 -11.42 -20.17 8.10
N LEU A 33 -10.61 -19.16 7.82
CA LEU A 33 -9.16 -19.31 7.62
C LEU A 33 -8.48 -19.87 8.88
N GLU A 34 -8.82 -19.35 10.05
CA GLU A 34 -8.30 -19.84 11.33
C GLU A 34 -8.68 -21.30 11.59
N GLN A 35 -9.89 -21.72 11.22
CA GLN A 35 -10.31 -23.13 11.31
C GLN A 35 -9.51 -24.03 10.37
N ILE A 36 -9.30 -23.60 9.12
CA ILE A 36 -8.49 -24.34 8.13
C ILE A 36 -7.05 -24.49 8.63
N ALA A 37 -6.48 -23.43 9.21
CA ALA A 37 -5.11 -23.42 9.73
C ALA A 37 -4.86 -24.47 10.83
N GLN A 38 -5.87 -24.76 11.67
CA GLN A 38 -5.76 -25.75 12.75
C GLN A 38 -5.74 -27.20 12.25
N ARG A 39 -6.04 -27.47 10.98
CA ARG A 39 -5.92 -28.81 10.41
C ARG A 39 -4.48 -29.30 10.62
N GLN A 40 -4.31 -30.43 11.31
CA GLN A 40 -2.97 -30.94 11.56
C GLN A 40 -2.47 -31.83 10.43
N TRP A 41 -1.17 -31.75 10.18
CA TRP A 41 -0.46 -32.69 9.33
C TRP A 41 0.81 -33.18 10.03
N GLN A 42 1.30 -34.34 9.62
CA GLN A 42 2.50 -34.93 10.19
C GLN A 42 3.71 -34.56 9.32
N ARG A 43 4.54 -33.67 9.83
CA ARG A 43 5.81 -33.32 9.19
C ARG A 43 6.85 -34.38 9.46
N THR A 44 7.40 -34.92 8.39
CA THR A 44 8.49 -35.92 8.38
C THR A 44 9.82 -35.34 7.92
N LEU A 45 9.82 -34.11 7.43
CA LEU A 45 10.99 -33.39 6.92
C LEU A 45 11.41 -32.29 7.90
N ASP A 46 12.70 -32.10 8.08
CA ASP A 46 13.25 -30.99 8.85
C ASP A 46 13.01 -29.68 8.10
N ASP A 47 12.31 -28.74 8.74
CA ASP A 47 11.96 -27.42 8.20
C ASP A 47 13.10 -26.40 8.35
N GLN A 48 14.26 -26.82 8.85
CA GLN A 48 15.46 -26.00 9.02
C GLN A 48 16.62 -26.42 8.10
N ILE A 49 16.46 -27.47 7.30
CA ILE A 49 17.47 -27.84 6.30
C ILE A 49 17.38 -26.87 5.12
N GLY A 50 18.51 -26.21 4.81
CA GLY A 50 18.64 -25.33 3.64
C GLY A 50 18.21 -23.87 3.88
N ILE A 51 17.73 -23.51 5.07
CA ILE A 51 17.44 -22.11 5.41
C ILE A 51 18.75 -21.31 5.58
N SER A 52 18.68 -19.99 5.38
CA SER A 52 19.84 -19.10 5.55
C SER A 52 20.32 -19.07 7.01
N TRP A 53 21.59 -18.67 7.22
CA TRP A 53 22.13 -18.50 8.58
C TRP A 53 21.36 -17.46 9.40
N VAL A 54 20.79 -16.45 8.73
CA VAL A 54 19.94 -15.42 9.32
C VAL A 54 18.64 -16.02 9.81
N GLU A 55 17.96 -16.85 9.02
CA GLU A 55 16.75 -17.58 9.45
C GLU A 55 17.06 -18.58 10.56
N LYS A 56 18.16 -19.32 10.43
CA LYS A 56 18.60 -20.29 11.44
C LYS A 56 18.88 -19.66 12.80
N SER A 57 19.40 -18.43 12.85
CA SER A 57 19.60 -17.70 14.10
C SER A 57 18.31 -17.32 14.83
N ARG A 58 17.17 -17.25 14.11
CA ARG A 58 15.84 -17.00 14.69
C ARG A 58 15.04 -18.28 14.94
N ALA A 59 15.44 -19.38 14.32
CA ALA A 59 14.75 -20.66 14.44
C ALA A 59 14.89 -21.20 15.88
N ALA A 60 13.81 -21.82 16.36
CA ALA A 60 13.87 -22.60 17.59
C ALA A 60 14.70 -23.88 17.38
N ALA A 61 15.02 -24.58 18.46
CA ALA A 61 15.67 -25.89 18.36
C ALA A 61 14.81 -26.83 17.47
N PRO A 62 15.44 -27.65 16.59
CA PRO A 62 14.71 -28.59 15.75
C PRO A 62 13.83 -29.53 16.59
N ALA A 63 12.59 -29.71 16.15
CA ALA A 63 11.67 -30.66 16.78
C ALA A 63 12.04 -32.10 16.38
N PRO A 64 11.84 -33.10 17.28
CA PRO A 64 12.00 -34.50 16.91
C PRO A 64 10.97 -34.89 15.84
N LEU A 65 11.41 -35.59 14.80
CA LEU A 65 10.57 -36.04 13.69
C LEU A 65 10.14 -37.50 13.89
N PRO A 66 8.92 -37.89 13.45
CA PRO A 66 7.89 -37.02 12.86
C PRO A 66 7.14 -36.21 13.93
N VAL A 67 6.65 -35.02 13.56
CA VAL A 67 5.90 -34.12 14.46
C VAL A 67 4.54 -33.74 13.85
N TRP A 68 3.50 -33.67 14.68
CA TRP A 68 2.21 -33.12 14.28
C TRP A 68 2.21 -31.61 14.48
N GLU A 69 1.88 -30.86 13.43
CA GLU A 69 1.80 -29.41 13.47
C GLU A 69 0.59 -28.89 12.68
N PRO A 70 0.10 -27.67 12.99
CA PRO A 70 -0.95 -27.03 12.21
C PRO A 70 -0.53 -26.84 10.73
N LEU A 71 -1.52 -26.82 9.84
CA LEU A 71 -1.31 -26.62 8.40
C LEU A 71 -0.72 -25.24 8.11
N LEU A 72 -1.19 -24.21 8.83
CA LEU A 72 -0.67 -22.84 8.75
C LEU A 72 -0.35 -22.36 10.16
N ALA A 73 0.79 -21.71 10.36
CA ALA A 73 1.26 -21.26 11.66
C ALA A 73 2.10 -19.98 11.61
N ASP A 74 1.84 -19.08 12.55
CA ASP A 74 2.70 -17.92 12.82
C ASP A 74 3.83 -18.33 13.77
N LYS A 75 4.95 -18.80 13.20
CA LYS A 75 6.14 -19.23 13.96
C LYS A 75 7.00 -18.03 14.41
N SER A 76 7.76 -18.19 15.49
CA SER A 76 8.70 -17.17 15.97
C SER A 76 9.75 -16.77 14.91
N VAL A 77 10.20 -17.73 14.09
CA VAL A 77 11.16 -17.51 13.00
C VAL A 77 10.65 -16.53 11.93
N HIS A 78 9.33 -16.38 11.81
CA HIS A 78 8.68 -15.45 10.89
C HIS A 78 8.74 -13.99 11.37
N GLN A 79 8.98 -13.76 12.65
CA GLN A 79 9.08 -12.43 13.23
C GLN A 79 10.49 -11.88 13.05
N ILE A 80 10.61 -10.77 12.32
CA ILE A 80 11.89 -10.11 12.04
C ILE A 80 11.92 -8.81 12.84
N PRO A 81 12.72 -8.75 13.93
CA PRO A 81 12.83 -7.54 14.75
C PRO A 81 13.65 -6.48 14.03
N TRP A 82 13.53 -5.23 14.49
CA TRP A 82 14.39 -4.14 14.04
C TRP A 82 15.87 -4.42 14.36
N PRO A 83 16.81 -4.00 13.49
CA PRO A 83 18.24 -4.13 13.75
C PRO A 83 18.63 -3.51 15.09
N GLN A 84 19.39 -4.26 15.91
CA GLN A 84 19.83 -3.85 17.25
C GLN A 84 18.69 -3.49 18.22
N GLY A 85 17.45 -3.87 17.91
CA GLY A 85 16.26 -3.50 18.69
C GLY A 85 15.89 -2.01 18.58
N LYS A 86 16.47 -1.28 17.61
CA LYS A 86 16.23 0.15 17.44
C LYS A 86 15.30 0.43 16.28
N THR A 87 14.27 1.20 16.54
CA THR A 87 13.31 1.63 15.51
C THR A 87 13.88 2.77 14.67
N PRO A 88 13.41 2.96 13.42
CA PRO A 88 13.80 4.10 12.60
C PRO A 88 13.53 5.44 13.28
N GLN A 89 12.48 5.51 14.11
CA GLN A 89 12.09 6.71 14.86
C GLN A 89 13.20 7.26 15.75
N GLU A 90 14.08 6.40 16.28
CA GLU A 90 15.24 6.82 17.09
C GLU A 90 16.30 7.58 16.29
N THR A 91 16.26 7.50 14.95
CA THR A 91 17.20 8.15 14.04
C THR A 91 16.65 9.42 13.41
N TRP A 92 15.37 9.71 13.61
CA TRP A 92 14.71 10.86 13.00
C TRP A 92 15.18 12.16 13.67
N GLN A 93 15.45 13.17 12.83
CA GLN A 93 15.85 14.51 13.29
C GLN A 93 14.66 15.43 13.58
N GLU A 94 13.46 15.01 13.14
CA GLU A 94 12.19 15.70 13.35
C GLU A 94 11.09 14.69 13.66
N ALA A 95 9.96 15.17 14.18
CA ALA A 95 8.82 14.31 14.48
C ALA A 95 8.00 14.03 13.21
N PHE A 96 7.65 12.76 13.01
CA PHE A 96 6.74 12.29 11.97
C PHE A 96 5.52 11.61 12.60
N CYS A 97 4.39 11.60 11.90
CA CYS A 97 3.15 10.94 12.32
C CYS A 97 3.18 9.42 12.09
N LEU A 98 4.11 8.92 11.27
CA LEU A 98 4.31 7.49 11.07
C LEU A 98 4.84 6.84 12.34
N THR A 99 4.24 5.72 12.73
CA THR A 99 4.64 4.96 13.93
C THR A 99 5.25 3.63 13.49
N PRO A 100 6.55 3.38 13.76
CA PRO A 100 7.16 2.08 13.47
C PRO A 100 6.44 0.96 14.25
N PRO A 101 6.07 -0.15 13.59
CA PRO A 101 5.54 -1.31 14.28
C PRO A 101 6.60 -1.98 15.17
N ALA A 102 6.15 -2.88 16.05
CA ALA A 102 7.05 -3.59 16.98
C ALA A 102 8.11 -4.45 16.26
N LEU A 103 7.76 -5.00 15.10
CA LEU A 103 8.64 -5.78 14.25
C LEU A 103 8.96 -4.98 12.98
N GLN A 104 10.12 -5.24 12.39
CA GLN A 104 10.47 -4.71 11.07
C GLN A 104 9.64 -5.41 9.99
N TYR A 105 9.51 -6.73 10.09
CA TYR A 105 8.64 -7.53 9.23
C TYR A 105 8.02 -8.68 10.03
N ASN A 106 6.83 -9.09 9.65
CA ASN A 106 6.20 -10.31 10.15
C ASN A 106 5.77 -11.18 8.97
N ARG A 107 6.48 -12.28 8.76
CA ARG A 107 6.24 -13.25 7.67
C ARG A 107 5.30 -14.39 8.08
N GLY A 108 4.52 -14.20 9.14
CA GLY A 108 3.57 -15.19 9.63
C GLY A 108 2.55 -15.55 8.57
N GLU A 109 2.30 -16.85 8.37
CA GLU A 109 1.39 -17.33 7.33
C GLU A 109 -0.04 -16.80 7.56
N LEU A 110 -0.57 -16.94 8.78
CA LEU A 110 -1.89 -16.43 9.13
C LEU A 110 -1.89 -14.92 9.25
N HIS A 111 -0.82 -14.31 9.77
CA HIS A 111 -0.68 -12.86 9.84
C HIS A 111 -0.87 -12.20 8.46
N ASN A 112 -0.20 -12.75 7.44
CA ASN A 112 -0.27 -12.22 6.07
C ASN A 112 -1.60 -12.58 5.37
N LEU A 113 -2.14 -13.78 5.59
CA LEU A 113 -3.41 -14.19 4.98
C LEU A 113 -4.65 -13.53 5.61
N LYS A 114 -4.54 -12.94 6.80
CA LYS A 114 -5.65 -12.24 7.49
C LYS A 114 -5.74 -10.74 7.19
N VAL A 115 -4.95 -10.24 6.23
CA VAL A 115 -5.03 -8.83 5.83
C VAL A 115 -6.41 -8.53 5.25
N LYS A 116 -7.20 -7.71 5.96
CA LYS A 116 -8.61 -7.46 5.59
C LYS A 116 -8.82 -6.84 4.21
N ARG A 117 -7.85 -6.10 3.69
CA ARG A 117 -7.95 -5.43 2.39
C ARG A 117 -6.56 -5.21 1.80
N GLY A 118 -6.38 -5.62 0.54
CA GLY A 118 -5.06 -5.64 -0.09
C GLY A 118 -4.19 -6.75 0.49
N THR A 119 -2.88 -6.61 0.34
CA THR A 119 -1.89 -7.64 0.71
C THR A 119 -0.83 -7.14 1.69
N LEU A 120 -0.93 -5.88 2.11
CA LEU A 120 0.09 -5.24 2.94
C LEU A 120 -0.28 -5.32 4.42
N THR A 121 0.60 -5.92 5.21
CA THR A 121 0.56 -5.88 6.67
C THR A 121 0.83 -4.46 7.19
N ALA A 122 0.74 -4.26 8.51
CA ALA A 122 1.12 -2.98 9.12
C ALA A 122 2.62 -2.71 8.95
N GLU A 123 3.44 -3.76 9.07
CA GLU A 123 4.87 -3.75 8.84
C GLU A 123 5.22 -3.35 7.40
N ASP A 124 4.61 -4.01 6.41
CA ASP A 124 4.87 -3.70 5.00
C ASP A 124 4.45 -2.27 4.65
N ARG A 125 3.28 -1.85 5.16
CA ARG A 125 2.75 -0.51 4.92
C ARG A 125 3.63 0.57 5.55
N PHE A 126 4.14 0.34 6.75
CA PHE A 126 5.11 1.24 7.36
C PHE A 126 6.38 1.32 6.52
N MET A 127 6.95 0.18 6.12
CA MET A 127 8.18 0.15 5.32
C MET A 127 8.03 0.85 3.97
N ILE A 128 6.86 0.72 3.34
CA ILE A 128 6.54 1.48 2.12
C ILE A 128 6.46 2.96 2.45
N ASN A 129 5.65 3.38 3.43
CA ASN A 129 5.46 4.81 3.74
C ASN A 129 6.75 5.50 4.24
N ASP A 130 7.66 4.76 4.90
CA ASP A 130 8.95 5.26 5.39
C ASP A 130 9.84 5.83 4.27
N HIS A 131 9.62 5.44 3.01
CA HIS A 131 10.38 5.99 1.88
C HIS A 131 10.31 7.52 1.77
N ILE A 132 9.21 8.14 2.22
CA ILE A 132 9.07 9.61 2.22
C ILE A 132 9.93 10.23 3.32
N ILE A 133 9.98 9.61 4.50
CA ILE A 133 10.90 10.02 5.57
C ILE A 133 12.34 9.92 5.07
N GLN A 134 12.72 8.79 4.47
CA GLN A 134 14.08 8.62 3.92
C GLN A 134 14.38 9.67 2.85
N THR A 135 13.42 9.97 1.96
CA THR A 135 13.53 11.03 0.95
C THR A 135 13.82 12.38 1.59
N ILE A 136 13.05 12.77 2.61
CA ILE A 136 13.27 14.02 3.35
C ILE A 136 14.68 14.05 3.97
N LEU A 137 15.05 13.01 4.70
CA LEU A 137 16.35 12.92 5.39
C LEU A 137 17.54 12.92 4.43
N MET A 138 17.38 12.38 3.22
CA MET A 138 18.41 12.40 2.19
C MET A 138 18.50 13.78 1.53
N LEU A 139 17.37 14.31 1.05
CA LEU A 139 17.34 15.54 0.28
C LEU A 139 17.70 16.76 1.15
N GLN A 140 17.26 16.83 2.41
CA GLN A 140 17.62 17.92 3.32
C GLN A 140 19.14 18.06 3.57
N ARG A 141 19.92 17.00 3.33
CA ARG A 141 21.38 17.03 3.48
C ARG A 141 22.12 17.58 2.27
N LEU A 142 21.42 17.82 1.15
CA LEU A 142 22.04 18.28 -0.08
C LEU A 142 22.13 19.82 -0.12
N PRO A 143 23.25 20.39 -0.62
CA PRO A 143 23.42 21.84 -0.70
C PRO A 143 22.71 22.43 -1.94
N TYR A 144 21.42 22.71 -1.81
CA TYR A 144 20.65 23.28 -2.93
C TYR A 144 20.97 24.76 -3.21
N PRO A 145 21.03 25.16 -4.49
CA PRO A 145 20.97 26.57 -4.86
C PRO A 145 19.59 27.14 -4.51
N LYS A 146 19.49 28.47 -4.37
CA LYS A 146 18.25 29.15 -3.93
C LYS A 146 16.98 28.73 -4.69
N HIS A 147 17.09 28.54 -6.00
CA HIS A 147 15.94 28.17 -6.85
C HIS A 147 15.47 26.71 -6.69
N LEU A 148 16.22 25.86 -5.99
CA LEU A 148 15.87 24.46 -5.70
C LEU A 148 15.65 24.18 -4.21
N GLN A 149 15.65 25.20 -3.36
CA GLN A 149 15.49 25.00 -1.91
C GLN A 149 14.17 24.33 -1.51
N GLY A 150 13.14 24.42 -2.36
CA GLY A 150 11.85 23.76 -2.13
C GLY A 150 11.83 22.26 -2.42
N VAL A 151 12.84 21.69 -3.11
CA VAL A 151 12.81 20.28 -3.55
C VAL A 151 12.53 19.28 -2.41
N PRO A 152 13.15 19.39 -1.21
CA PRO A 152 12.83 18.49 -0.11
C PRO A 152 11.39 18.59 0.40
N GLU A 153 10.79 19.78 0.36
CA GLU A 153 9.39 19.98 0.78
C GLU A 153 8.43 19.38 -0.23
N ILE A 154 8.66 19.62 -1.52
CA ILE A 154 7.81 19.11 -2.60
C ILE A 154 7.86 17.57 -2.61
N ALA A 155 9.07 17.00 -2.61
CA ALA A 155 9.26 15.55 -2.58
C ALA A 155 8.84 14.93 -1.25
N GLY A 156 8.97 15.63 -0.13
CA GLY A 156 8.54 15.13 1.17
C GLY A 156 7.05 15.28 1.47
N GLY A 157 6.35 16.16 0.74
CA GLY A 157 4.96 16.55 1.01
C GLY A 157 3.93 15.95 0.07
N HIS A 158 4.32 15.24 -1.00
CA HIS A 158 3.36 14.74 -2.00
C HIS A 158 2.44 13.60 -1.53
N HIS A 159 2.70 13.02 -0.36
CA HIS A 159 1.79 12.06 0.31
C HIS A 159 0.96 12.71 1.44
N GLU A 160 1.14 14.00 1.67
CA GLU A 160 0.27 14.75 2.56
C GLU A 160 -1.09 14.96 1.92
N ARG A 161 -2.13 15.04 2.75
CA ARG A 161 -3.52 15.15 2.29
C ARG A 161 -4.12 16.48 2.71
N MET A 162 -5.13 16.92 1.98
CA MET A 162 -5.83 18.17 2.28
C MET A 162 -6.57 18.13 3.62
N ASP A 163 -6.98 16.94 4.07
CA ASP A 163 -7.67 16.70 5.34
C ASP A 163 -6.73 16.39 6.53
N GLY A 164 -5.42 16.62 6.39
CA GLY A 164 -4.44 16.41 7.46
C GLY A 164 -4.11 14.93 7.77
N LYS A 165 -4.81 13.97 7.13
CA LYS A 165 -4.61 12.53 7.37
C LYS A 165 -3.51 11.91 6.51
N GLY A 166 -2.70 12.74 5.88
CA GLY A 166 -1.56 12.34 5.08
C GLY A 166 -0.35 11.98 5.93
N TYR A 167 0.78 11.76 5.26
CA TYR A 167 2.05 11.43 5.88
C TYR A 167 3.20 12.06 5.07
N PRO A 168 4.39 12.25 5.67
CA PRO A 168 4.84 11.73 6.97
C PRO A 168 4.66 12.68 8.16
N ARG A 169 4.24 13.93 7.95
CA ARG A 169 4.04 14.91 9.03
C ARG A 169 2.57 15.03 9.45
N GLY A 170 1.62 14.67 8.60
CA GLY A 170 0.20 14.77 8.91
C GLY A 170 -0.23 16.23 9.04
N ILE A 171 0.16 17.04 8.06
CA ILE A 171 -0.07 18.48 8.06
C ILE A 171 -1.29 18.87 7.24
N GLU A 172 -1.92 19.97 7.63
CA GLU A 172 -3.13 20.47 6.96
C GLU A 172 -2.80 21.12 5.62
N ALA A 173 -3.83 21.23 4.75
CA ALA A 173 -3.73 21.86 3.43
C ALA A 173 -3.01 23.22 3.43
N SER A 174 -3.23 24.06 4.45
CA SER A 174 -2.65 25.41 4.55
C SER A 174 -1.13 25.42 4.67
N GLN A 175 -0.53 24.29 5.09
CA GLN A 175 0.91 24.14 5.27
C GLN A 175 1.60 23.55 4.03
N LEU A 176 0.84 23.02 3.07
CA LEU A 176 1.37 22.44 1.85
C LEU A 176 1.60 23.50 0.79
N SER A 177 2.78 23.49 0.16
CA SER A 177 3.03 24.34 -0.99
C SER A 177 2.17 23.93 -2.19
N VAL A 178 1.85 24.88 -3.08
CA VAL A 178 1.14 24.56 -4.33
C VAL A 178 1.91 23.52 -5.15
N PRO A 179 3.25 23.60 -5.32
CA PRO A 179 4.02 22.55 -6.00
C PRO A 179 3.89 21.16 -5.37
N ALA A 180 3.87 21.03 -4.04
CA ALA A 180 3.67 19.74 -3.37
C ALA A 180 2.30 19.13 -3.70
N ARG A 181 1.24 19.96 -3.70
CA ARG A 181 -0.11 19.52 -4.06
C ARG A 181 -0.25 19.15 -5.54
N ILE A 182 0.44 19.87 -6.43
CA ILE A 182 0.54 19.50 -7.86
C ILE A 182 1.24 18.14 -8.00
N MET A 183 2.34 17.94 -7.28
CA MET A 183 3.09 16.67 -7.30
C MET A 183 2.21 15.49 -6.82
N ALA A 184 1.42 15.67 -5.77
CA ALA A 184 0.48 14.66 -5.30
C ALA A 184 -0.52 14.22 -6.38
N ILE A 185 -1.09 15.18 -7.12
CA ILE A 185 -2.02 14.89 -8.24
C ILE A 185 -1.31 14.14 -9.36
N ALA A 186 -0.10 14.59 -9.72
CA ALA A 186 0.69 13.96 -10.79
C ALA A 186 1.10 12.53 -10.43
N ASP A 187 1.59 12.31 -9.20
CA ASP A 187 2.00 10.99 -8.69
C ASP A 187 0.82 10.02 -8.65
N VAL A 188 -0.33 10.44 -8.10
CA VAL A 188 -1.55 9.62 -8.06
C VAL A 188 -2.02 9.25 -9.47
N PHE A 189 -2.04 10.20 -10.40
CA PHE A 189 -2.50 9.92 -11.76
C PHE A 189 -1.56 8.96 -12.50
N GLU A 190 -0.24 9.15 -12.39
CA GLU A 190 0.76 8.26 -12.97
C GLU A 190 0.63 6.85 -12.37
N ALA A 191 0.54 6.74 -11.05
CA ALA A 191 0.44 5.46 -10.36
C ALA A 191 -0.84 4.68 -10.68
N LEU A 192 -1.95 5.38 -10.98
CA LEU A 192 -3.21 4.76 -11.38
C LEU A 192 -3.19 4.29 -12.84
N THR A 193 -2.55 5.06 -13.72
CA THR A 193 -2.55 4.81 -15.17
C THR A 193 -1.41 3.91 -15.64
N SER A 194 -0.36 3.75 -14.83
CA SER A 194 0.81 2.94 -15.20
C SER A 194 0.46 1.47 -15.45
N ASN A 195 1.05 0.91 -16.51
CA ASN A 195 0.82 -0.45 -17.01
C ASN A 195 2.01 -1.40 -16.79
N ASP A 196 3.09 -0.93 -16.16
CA ASP A 196 4.35 -1.65 -15.99
C ASP A 196 4.37 -2.54 -14.73
N ARG A 197 3.31 -2.50 -13.92
CA ARG A 197 3.24 -3.21 -12.63
C ARG A 197 2.78 -4.66 -12.86
N PRO A 198 3.66 -5.67 -12.69
CA PRO A 198 3.32 -7.07 -12.99
C PRO A 198 2.19 -7.65 -12.10
N TYR A 199 1.90 -6.99 -10.98
CA TYR A 199 0.90 -7.38 -10.00
C TYR A 199 -0.45 -6.67 -10.17
N LYS A 200 -0.59 -5.72 -11.10
CA LYS A 200 -1.82 -4.93 -11.25
C LYS A 200 -2.07 -4.60 -12.72
N LYS A 201 -3.24 -4.97 -13.23
CA LYS A 201 -3.68 -4.46 -14.54
C LYS A 201 -3.85 -2.95 -14.46
N ALA A 202 -3.33 -2.25 -15.48
CA ALA A 202 -3.52 -0.82 -15.61
C ALA A 202 -5.01 -0.49 -15.59
N LYS A 203 -5.38 0.59 -14.89
CA LYS A 203 -6.76 1.07 -14.89
C LYS A 203 -7.08 1.80 -16.18
N SER A 204 -8.34 1.77 -16.58
CA SER A 204 -8.82 2.59 -17.68
C SER A 204 -8.75 4.07 -17.31
N LEU A 205 -8.65 4.96 -18.29
CA LEU A 205 -8.63 6.40 -18.02
C LEU A 205 -9.89 6.83 -17.25
N GLN A 206 -11.05 6.27 -17.60
CA GLN A 206 -12.31 6.52 -16.90
C GLN A 206 -12.27 6.12 -15.43
N GLU A 207 -11.73 4.94 -15.11
CA GLU A 207 -11.56 4.50 -13.72
C GLU A 207 -10.62 5.43 -12.95
N CYS A 208 -9.54 5.89 -13.58
CA CYS A 208 -8.58 6.79 -12.94
C CYS A 208 -9.24 8.12 -12.58
N ILE A 209 -9.99 8.72 -13.51
CA ILE A 209 -10.68 9.99 -13.28
C ILE A 209 -11.78 9.86 -12.22
N ALA A 210 -12.51 8.74 -12.20
CA ALA A 210 -13.48 8.46 -11.14
C ALA A 210 -12.80 8.42 -9.75
N ILE A 211 -11.72 7.64 -9.62
CA ILE A 211 -10.96 7.53 -8.35
C ILE A 211 -10.42 8.90 -7.93
N MET A 212 -9.82 9.66 -8.84
CA MET A 212 -9.26 10.97 -8.50
C MET A 212 -10.34 11.99 -8.15
N THR A 213 -11.52 11.91 -8.75
CA THR A 213 -12.67 12.75 -8.36
C THR A 213 -13.09 12.46 -6.93
N ASP A 214 -13.22 11.18 -6.56
CA ASP A 214 -13.53 10.78 -5.19
C ASP A 214 -12.44 11.23 -4.20
N MET A 215 -11.17 11.17 -4.61
CA MET A 215 -10.04 11.68 -3.82
C MET A 215 -10.12 13.20 -3.62
N ALA A 216 -10.51 13.97 -4.63
CA ALA A 216 -10.67 15.41 -4.53
C ALA A 216 -11.85 15.81 -3.62
N THR A 217 -12.96 15.07 -3.68
CA THR A 217 -14.18 15.34 -2.89
C THR A 217 -14.18 14.69 -1.51
N SER A 218 -13.12 13.97 -1.14
CA SER A 218 -12.92 13.40 0.20
C SER A 218 -11.74 14.04 0.96
N GLY A 219 -11.18 15.13 0.44
CA GLY A 219 -10.05 15.84 1.05
C GLY A 219 -8.71 15.12 0.95
N HIS A 220 -8.54 14.18 0.00
CA HIS A 220 -7.25 13.53 -0.23
C HIS A 220 -6.30 14.41 -1.06
N ILE A 221 -6.75 14.87 -2.22
CA ILE A 221 -5.97 15.76 -3.11
C ILE A 221 -6.61 17.15 -3.18
N ASP A 222 -5.87 18.16 -3.63
CA ASP A 222 -6.37 19.53 -3.74
C ASP A 222 -7.47 19.63 -4.82
N PRO A 223 -8.74 19.91 -4.44
CA PRO A 223 -9.86 19.94 -5.38
C PRO A 223 -9.75 21.09 -6.40
N LYS A 224 -9.10 22.20 -6.06
CA LYS A 224 -8.96 23.35 -6.96
C LYS A 224 -7.92 23.08 -8.04
N LEU A 225 -6.80 22.45 -7.67
CA LEU A 225 -5.79 22.05 -8.63
C LEU A 225 -6.27 20.89 -9.49
N TYR A 226 -7.00 19.93 -8.92
CA TYR A 226 -7.62 18.85 -9.69
C TYR A 226 -8.67 19.37 -10.68
N LEU A 227 -9.45 20.39 -10.30
CA LEU A 227 -10.37 21.06 -11.21
C LEU A 227 -9.64 21.66 -12.42
N LEU A 228 -8.50 22.34 -12.21
CA LEU A 228 -7.67 22.86 -13.30
C LEU A 228 -7.15 21.72 -14.20
N PHE A 229 -6.73 20.62 -13.60
CA PHE A 229 -6.27 19.43 -14.33
C PHE A 229 -7.34 18.90 -15.30
N LEU A 230 -8.60 18.84 -14.87
CA LEU A 230 -9.74 18.46 -15.73
C LEU A 230 -10.09 19.53 -16.77
N GLN A 231 -10.20 20.80 -16.37
CA GLN A 231 -10.60 21.91 -17.26
C GLN A 231 -9.63 22.13 -18.42
N HIS A 232 -8.34 21.86 -18.20
CA HIS A 232 -7.31 21.95 -19.22
C HIS A 232 -7.10 20.64 -19.99
N ASN A 233 -7.94 19.61 -19.77
CA ASN A 233 -7.85 18.30 -20.41
C ASN A 233 -6.48 17.63 -20.28
N LEU A 234 -5.78 17.86 -19.16
CA LEU A 234 -4.43 17.36 -18.96
C LEU A 234 -4.39 15.83 -18.90
N HIS A 235 -5.44 15.21 -18.34
CA HIS A 235 -5.63 13.76 -18.37
C HIS A 235 -5.67 13.19 -19.78
N GLN A 236 -6.37 13.86 -20.69
CA GLN A 236 -6.52 13.44 -22.08
C GLN A 236 -5.21 13.64 -22.85
N THR A 237 -4.57 14.79 -22.69
CA THR A 237 -3.26 15.06 -23.33
C THR A 237 -2.21 14.06 -22.87
N TYR A 238 -2.16 13.71 -21.59
CA TYR A 238 -1.27 12.68 -21.09
C TYR A 238 -1.63 11.30 -21.65
N ALA A 239 -2.92 10.95 -21.66
CA ALA A 239 -3.38 9.66 -22.16
C ALA A 239 -2.99 9.42 -23.63
N GLU A 240 -3.15 10.43 -24.48
CA GLU A 240 -2.78 10.37 -25.90
C GLU A 240 -1.27 10.23 -26.13
N GLN A 241 -0.44 10.71 -25.19
CA GLN A 241 1.01 10.68 -25.32
C GLN A 241 1.63 9.42 -24.73
N PHE A 242 1.09 8.90 -23.63
CA PHE A 242 1.78 7.91 -22.79
C PHE A 242 1.00 6.62 -22.54
N LEU A 243 -0.32 6.61 -22.71
CA LEU A 243 -1.13 5.43 -22.43
C LEU A 243 -1.37 4.60 -23.68
N SER A 244 -1.60 3.29 -23.49
CA SER A 244 -1.98 2.42 -24.60
C SER A 244 -3.37 2.80 -25.12
N VAL A 245 -3.57 2.57 -26.42
CA VAL A 245 -4.84 2.86 -27.11
C VAL A 245 -6.03 2.23 -26.37
N GLU A 246 -5.87 1.01 -25.86
CA GLU A 246 -6.90 0.29 -25.12
C GLU A 246 -7.29 0.96 -23.80
N GLN A 247 -6.35 1.65 -23.13
CA GLN A 247 -6.58 2.30 -21.83
C GLN A 247 -7.48 3.54 -21.96
N TYR A 248 -7.39 4.28 -23.07
CA TYR A 248 -8.11 5.55 -23.22
C TYR A 248 -9.16 5.58 -24.34
N GLN A 249 -9.03 4.81 -25.43
CA GLN A 249 -10.03 4.83 -26.51
C GLN A 249 -11.31 4.06 -26.18
N ASN A 250 -11.24 3.06 -25.30
CA ASN A 250 -12.43 2.35 -24.78
C ASN A 250 -13.07 3.07 -23.58
N SER A 251 -12.54 4.24 -23.19
CA SER A 251 -12.94 5.00 -22.01
C SER A 251 -13.60 6.31 -22.43
N VAL A 252 -14.93 6.40 -22.36
CA VAL A 252 -15.61 7.69 -22.50
C VAL A 252 -15.60 8.37 -21.13
N VAL A 253 -14.70 9.34 -20.96
CA VAL A 253 -14.65 10.16 -19.74
C VAL A 253 -15.63 11.32 -19.89
N ASP A 254 -16.72 11.32 -19.12
CA ASP A 254 -17.58 12.49 -18.98
C ASP A 254 -16.90 13.54 -18.08
N THR A 255 -15.95 14.24 -18.67
CA THR A 255 -15.15 15.26 -17.96
C THR A 255 -16.04 16.34 -17.37
N GLN A 256 -17.18 16.65 -18.01
CA GLN A 256 -18.10 17.66 -17.52
C GLN A 256 -18.81 17.20 -16.24
N GLU A 257 -19.23 15.94 -16.15
CA GLU A 257 -19.79 15.36 -14.93
C GLU A 257 -18.81 15.49 -13.75
N HIS A 258 -17.54 15.11 -13.96
CA HIS A 258 -16.50 15.20 -12.92
C HIS A 258 -16.23 16.65 -12.50
N ILE A 259 -16.15 17.58 -13.45
CA ILE A 259 -16.03 19.02 -13.16
C ILE A 259 -17.20 19.50 -12.29
N GLN A 260 -18.44 19.10 -12.60
CA GLN A 260 -19.61 19.50 -11.81
C GLN A 260 -19.56 18.95 -10.38
N LYS A 261 -19.13 17.70 -10.19
CA LYS A 261 -18.95 17.10 -8.86
C LYS A 261 -17.94 17.87 -8.03
N VAL A 262 -16.77 18.18 -8.59
CA VAL A 262 -15.73 18.94 -7.88
C VAL A 262 -16.20 20.37 -7.56
N LEU A 263 -16.90 21.03 -8.50
CA LEU A 263 -17.49 22.36 -8.26
C LEU A 263 -18.61 22.35 -7.22
N ALA A 264 -19.37 21.25 -7.10
CA ALA A 264 -20.38 21.12 -6.06
C ALA A 264 -19.72 21.01 -4.67
N TYR A 265 -18.72 20.13 -4.54
CA TYR A 265 -17.93 20.00 -3.31
C TYR A 265 -17.28 21.33 -2.90
N LEU A 266 -16.62 22.02 -3.84
CA LEU A 266 -16.02 23.33 -3.58
C LEU A 266 -17.03 24.40 -3.16
N ARG A 267 -18.33 24.27 -3.47
CA ARG A 267 -19.37 25.22 -3.05
C ARG A 267 -19.90 24.95 -1.65
N GLU A 268 -19.75 23.74 -1.13
CA GLU A 268 -20.18 23.36 0.23
C GLU A 268 -19.17 23.81 1.30
N ASP A 269 -17.90 23.98 0.91
CA ASP A 269 -16.80 24.46 1.78
C ASP A 269 -16.76 25.99 1.96
N TYR A 270 -17.64 26.76 1.29
CA TYR A 270 -17.78 28.22 1.39
C TYR A 270 -19.15 28.64 1.92
#